data_AF-A0A1B3B916-F1
#
_entry.id   AF-A0A1B3B916-F1
#
_cell.length_a   1.000
_cell.length_b   1.000
_cell.length_c   1.000
_cell.angle_alpha   90.00
_cell.angle_beta   90.00
_cell.angle_gamma   90.00
#
_symmetry.space_group_name_H-M   'P 1'
#
loop_
_entity.id
_entity.type
_entity.pdbx_description
1 polymer ?
#
loop_
_entity_poly.entity_id
_entity_poly.type
_entity_poly.pdbx_seq_one_letter_code
_entity_poly.pdbx_strand_id
1 'polypeptide(L)'
;MVNNKKNTQIPAVIFLLLVSPLCFSKQWIPENEDQVILQYKPDQSGKNILEKQSYSDSQNIQELLDKMSSLIELSQLPGNSHYLNVAKNIEREVTSKKYKLSTEQQSQLTLVQANIEQQSHNFRKAIEHLNNIKINSRYYAQSLLIKARLYLIQGNYGSAETSCRSLIPIHIQAGELCSIEVKIYQEAPGLTQPLRLLKRRYNSETSSSSLSRYYFQILATYFLIQEDYIGAEEAFAYDLLNAPSSQWYQWADMVMKNSRPQQVYSALKTIADSTSDNSSLEDGFIVRLARAEKAMKSSDYTYRNLAQQRVKLRQHRNDRLHAADIAYYYIHVVRAPDLAMKWATINWEQVKEPGDRALLRQAKALNYD
;
A
#
# COMPACT_ATOMS: atom_id res chain seq x y z
N MET A 1 54.63 -68.52 13.72
CA MET A 1 54.74 -69.37 12.51
C MET A 1 53.38 -69.43 11.85
N VAL A 2 53.38 -69.32 10.52
CA VAL A 2 52.26 -69.48 9.56
C VAL A 2 51.30 -68.30 9.39
N ASN A 3 51.57 -67.59 8.29
CA ASN A 3 50.69 -66.70 7.51
C ASN A 3 49.33 -67.34 7.19
N ASN A 4 48.27 -66.54 7.17
CA ASN A 4 47.47 -66.43 5.95
C ASN A 4 46.63 -65.14 5.87
N LYS A 5 46.78 -64.46 4.74
CA LYS A 5 46.04 -63.28 4.28
C LYS A 5 44.58 -63.61 4.03
N LYS A 6 43.67 -62.65 4.26
CA LYS A 6 42.47 -62.43 3.41
C LYS A 6 41.90 -61.01 3.59
N ASN A 7 42.09 -60.23 2.53
CA ASN A 7 41.28 -59.15 1.95
C ASN A 7 40.30 -58.38 2.86
N THR A 8 40.70 -57.17 3.24
CA THR A 8 39.81 -56.06 3.57
C THR A 8 39.39 -55.33 2.28
N GLN A 9 38.09 -55.35 1.96
CA GLN A 9 37.50 -54.43 0.98
C GLN A 9 37.08 -53.16 1.70
N ILE A 10 37.62 -52.03 1.26
CA ILE A 10 37.24 -50.67 1.67
C ILE A 10 36.11 -50.21 0.74
N PRO A 11 34.92 -49.79 1.22
CA PRO A 11 33.92 -49.22 0.35
C PRO A 11 34.34 -47.80 -0.07
N ALA A 12 34.40 -47.57 -1.39
CA ALA A 12 34.62 -46.27 -1.99
C ALA A 12 33.42 -45.36 -1.71
N VAL A 13 33.65 -44.29 -0.94
CA VAL A 13 32.70 -43.19 -0.76
C VAL A 13 32.79 -42.29 -2.00
N ILE A 14 31.79 -42.39 -2.88
CA ILE A 14 31.62 -41.51 -4.04
C ILE A 14 31.10 -40.17 -3.53
N PHE A 15 31.97 -39.16 -3.55
CA PHE A 15 31.61 -37.77 -3.27
C PHE A 15 30.89 -37.21 -4.51
N LEU A 16 29.55 -37.18 -4.47
CA LEU A 16 28.73 -36.49 -5.47
C LEU A 16 28.87 -34.98 -5.25
N LEU A 17 29.74 -34.34 -6.05
CA LEU A 17 29.79 -32.89 -6.21
C LEU A 17 28.48 -32.43 -6.85
N LEU A 18 27.60 -31.84 -6.04
CA LEU A 18 26.43 -31.08 -6.51
C LEU A 18 26.92 -29.83 -7.24
N VAL A 19 27.06 -29.93 -8.56
CA VAL A 19 27.18 -28.78 -9.45
C VAL A 19 25.80 -28.13 -9.53
N SER A 20 25.58 -27.07 -8.77
CA SER A 20 24.42 -26.20 -8.92
C SER A 20 24.47 -25.53 -10.30
N PRO A 21 23.42 -25.64 -11.13
CA PRO A 21 23.39 -24.93 -12.40
C PRO A 21 23.32 -23.43 -12.11
N LEU A 22 24.28 -22.70 -12.67
CA LEU A 22 24.24 -21.24 -12.81
C LEU A 22 22.92 -20.87 -13.51
N CYS A 23 21.95 -20.41 -12.73
CA CYS A 23 20.68 -19.95 -13.25
C CYS A 23 20.91 -18.57 -13.89
N PHE A 24 21.32 -18.56 -15.15
CA PHE A 24 21.26 -17.36 -15.97
C PHE A 24 19.77 -17.05 -16.19
N SER A 25 19.28 -15.96 -15.59
CA SER A 25 18.00 -15.37 -15.95
C SER A 25 18.07 -14.96 -17.42
N LYS A 26 17.63 -15.84 -18.32
CA LYS A 26 17.50 -15.55 -19.74
C LYS A 26 16.47 -14.43 -19.89
N GLN A 27 16.85 -13.35 -20.55
CA GLN A 27 15.93 -12.25 -20.87
C GLN A 27 14.71 -12.84 -21.59
N TRP A 28 13.53 -12.68 -20.99
CA TRP A 28 12.28 -13.16 -21.57
C TRP A 28 11.95 -12.31 -22.81
N ILE A 29 11.71 -12.98 -23.94
CA ILE A 29 11.28 -12.37 -25.20
C ILE A 29 9.93 -13.01 -25.54
N PRO A 30 8.87 -12.22 -25.74
CA PRO A 30 7.55 -12.73 -26.08
C PRO A 30 7.58 -13.42 -27.45
N GLU A 31 6.92 -14.56 -27.56
CA GLU A 31 6.83 -15.38 -28.77
C GLU A 31 5.78 -14.85 -29.76
N ASN A 32 4.81 -14.05 -29.29
CA ASN A 32 3.79 -13.40 -30.12
C ASN A 32 3.23 -12.12 -29.45
N GLU A 33 2.44 -11.35 -30.20
CA GLU A 33 1.85 -10.08 -29.74
C GLU A 33 0.84 -10.26 -28.59
N ASP A 34 0.19 -11.42 -28.47
CA ASP A 34 -0.73 -11.73 -27.36
C ASP A 34 0.01 -11.93 -26.02
N GLN A 35 1.31 -12.26 -26.07
CA GLN A 35 2.20 -12.26 -24.90
C GLN A 35 2.69 -10.83 -24.56
N VAL A 36 2.56 -9.86 -25.47
CA VAL A 36 2.83 -8.43 -25.26
C VAL A 36 1.52 -7.72 -24.91
N ILE A 37 1.09 -7.84 -23.66
CA ILE A 37 -0.22 -7.32 -23.21
C ILE A 37 -0.21 -5.78 -23.00
N LEU A 38 0.79 -5.07 -23.53
CA LEU A 38 0.90 -3.62 -23.42
C LEU A 38 0.97 -2.97 -24.83
N GLN A 39 -0.15 -2.96 -25.53
CA GLN A 39 -0.33 -2.01 -26.63
C GLN A 39 -0.70 -0.64 -26.03
N TYR A 40 0.29 0.21 -25.82
CA TYR A 40 0.02 1.64 -25.73
C TYR A 40 -0.50 2.10 -27.10
N LYS A 41 -1.73 2.59 -27.18
CA LYS A 41 -1.95 3.70 -28.13
C LYS A 41 -1.03 4.80 -27.63
N PRO A 42 -0.10 5.33 -28.46
CA PRO A 42 0.71 6.46 -28.06
C PRO A 42 -0.23 7.66 -27.92
N ASP A 43 -0.79 7.81 -26.74
CA ASP A 43 -1.42 9.03 -26.31
C ASP A 43 -0.35 10.13 -26.35
N GLN A 44 -0.60 11.19 -27.12
CA GLN A 44 0.30 12.33 -27.16
C GLN A 44 0.38 13.07 -25.82
N SER A 45 -0.52 12.79 -24.86
CA SER A 45 -0.41 13.25 -23.47
C SER A 45 0.73 12.57 -22.70
N GLY A 46 1.09 11.33 -23.08
CA GLY A 46 2.18 10.57 -22.45
C GLY A 46 3.58 11.00 -22.89
N LYS A 47 3.70 11.81 -23.96
CA LYS A 47 4.98 12.35 -24.43
C LYS A 47 5.62 13.34 -23.45
N ASN A 48 4.88 13.88 -22.48
CA ASN A 48 5.38 14.92 -21.57
C ASN A 48 5.77 14.45 -20.16
N ILE A 49 5.52 13.20 -19.76
CA ILE A 49 5.83 12.73 -18.38
C ILE A 49 6.98 11.72 -18.34
N LEU A 50 7.28 11.07 -19.46
CA LEU A 50 8.55 10.36 -19.69
C LEU A 50 9.48 11.20 -20.56
N GLU A 51 9.47 12.53 -20.40
CA GLU A 51 10.69 13.26 -20.71
C GLU A 51 11.81 12.56 -19.92
N LYS A 52 12.81 12.07 -20.65
CA LYS A 52 14.17 11.93 -20.14
C LYS A 52 14.63 13.32 -19.69
N GLN A 53 14.00 13.92 -18.69
CA GLN A 53 14.67 14.87 -17.85
C GLN A 53 15.70 14.02 -17.13
N SER A 54 16.91 14.06 -17.69
CA SER A 54 18.09 13.71 -16.96
C SER A 54 18.07 14.58 -15.71
N TYR A 55 17.59 14.04 -14.59
CA TYR A 55 17.64 14.71 -13.29
C TYR A 55 19.09 14.98 -12.87
N SER A 56 20.06 14.57 -13.70
CA SER A 56 21.46 14.96 -13.65
C SER A 56 21.73 16.45 -13.66
N ASP A 57 20.80 17.29 -14.12
CA ASP A 57 21.10 18.71 -14.32
C ASP A 57 20.91 19.55 -13.06
N SER A 58 20.12 19.09 -12.08
CA SER A 58 20.13 19.71 -10.74
C SER A 58 21.33 19.17 -9.95
N GLN A 59 22.36 20.02 -9.80
CA GLN A 59 23.45 19.75 -8.86
C GLN A 59 23.03 19.97 -7.40
N ASN A 60 21.83 20.53 -7.15
CA ASN A 60 21.37 20.81 -5.80
C ASN A 60 20.67 19.59 -5.18
N ILE A 61 21.42 18.88 -4.34
CA ILE A 61 20.89 17.68 -3.67
C ILE A 61 19.66 17.96 -2.80
N GLN A 62 19.51 19.16 -2.22
CA GLN A 62 18.34 19.49 -1.42
C GLN A 62 17.07 19.52 -2.28
N GLU A 63 17.16 20.11 -3.47
CA GLU A 63 16.05 20.19 -4.42
C GLU A 63 15.60 18.79 -4.86
N LEU A 64 16.55 17.87 -5.11
CA LEU A 64 16.24 16.48 -5.46
C LEU A 64 15.53 15.76 -4.30
N LEU A 65 15.97 15.96 -3.05
CA LEU A 65 15.35 15.35 -1.87
C LEU A 65 13.93 15.87 -1.62
N ASP A 66 13.73 17.18 -1.78
CA ASP A 66 12.41 17.81 -1.66
C ASP A 66 11.48 17.31 -2.77
N LYS A 67 11.99 17.22 -4.00
CA LYS A 67 11.23 16.70 -5.14
C LYS A 67 10.80 15.25 -4.93
N MET A 68 11.68 14.38 -4.45
CA MET A 68 11.32 12.98 -4.12
C MET A 68 10.23 12.93 -3.06
N SER A 69 10.34 13.75 -2.02
CA SER A 69 9.34 13.81 -0.95
C SER A 69 7.97 14.21 -1.50
N SER A 70 7.91 15.27 -2.32
CA SER A 70 6.66 15.71 -2.96
C SER A 70 6.09 14.68 -3.94
N LEU A 71 6.93 13.98 -4.71
CA LEU A 71 6.47 12.93 -5.64
C LEU A 71 5.86 11.74 -4.90
N ILE A 72 6.41 11.39 -3.72
CA ILE A 72 5.87 10.32 -2.84
C ILE A 72 4.54 10.73 -2.21
N GLU A 73 4.34 12.01 -1.91
CA GLU A 73 3.05 12.53 -1.43
C GLU A 73 2.02 12.53 -2.56
N LEU A 74 2.40 13.03 -3.74
CA LEU A 74 1.55 13.02 -4.93
C LEU A 74 1.15 11.60 -5.34
N SER A 75 2.06 10.62 -5.22
CA SER A 75 1.77 9.23 -5.63
C SER A 75 0.66 8.55 -4.83
N GLN A 76 0.28 9.13 -3.68
CA GLN A 76 -0.80 8.62 -2.86
C GLN A 76 -2.17 9.10 -3.33
N LEU A 77 -2.23 10.19 -4.10
CA LEU A 77 -3.47 10.76 -4.61
C LEU A 77 -4.02 9.92 -5.78
N PRO A 78 -5.34 9.95 -6.05
CA PRO A 78 -5.94 9.19 -7.14
C PRO A 78 -5.31 9.49 -8.51
N GLY A 79 -5.04 8.47 -9.31
CA GLY A 79 -4.49 8.58 -10.67
C GLY A 79 -3.00 8.94 -10.77
N ASN A 80 -2.32 9.06 -9.64
CA ASN A 80 -0.97 9.62 -9.54
C ASN A 80 0.11 8.59 -9.13
N SER A 81 -0.25 7.31 -8.99
CA SER A 81 0.68 6.24 -8.57
C SER A 81 2.00 6.16 -9.36
N HIS A 82 2.02 6.58 -10.62
CA HIS A 82 3.21 6.62 -11.46
C HIS A 82 4.35 7.49 -10.89
N TYR A 83 4.04 8.54 -10.11
CA TYR A 83 5.06 9.39 -9.49
C TYR A 83 5.95 8.64 -8.49
N LEU A 84 5.49 7.52 -7.92
CA LEU A 84 6.34 6.67 -7.08
C LEU A 84 7.53 6.11 -7.88
N ASN A 85 7.31 5.74 -9.15
CA ASN A 85 8.38 5.23 -10.01
C ASN A 85 9.38 6.35 -10.36
N VAL A 86 8.90 7.58 -10.56
CA VAL A 86 9.76 8.75 -10.77
C VAL A 86 10.63 9.00 -9.52
N ALA A 87 10.03 8.99 -8.33
CA ALA A 87 10.77 9.13 -7.07
C ALA A 87 11.83 8.02 -6.89
N LYS A 88 11.49 6.76 -7.20
CA LYS A 88 12.44 5.62 -7.19
C LYS A 88 13.60 5.80 -8.17
N ASN A 89 13.37 6.42 -9.32
CA ASN A 89 14.44 6.69 -10.29
C ASN A 89 15.42 7.73 -9.74
N ILE A 90 14.90 8.83 -9.21
CA ILE A 90 15.73 9.89 -8.59
C ILE A 90 16.51 9.32 -7.39
N GLU A 91 15.87 8.51 -6.55
CA GLU A 91 16.52 7.89 -5.38
C GLU A 91 17.71 7.02 -5.82
N ARG A 92 17.54 6.19 -6.85
CA ARG A 92 18.64 5.36 -7.40
C ARG A 92 19.79 6.20 -7.94
N GLU A 93 19.48 7.30 -8.63
CA GLU A 93 20.51 8.22 -9.13
C GLU A 93 21.29 8.89 -7.99
N VAL A 94 20.59 9.42 -6.99
CA VAL A 94 21.21 10.05 -5.81
C VAL A 94 22.10 9.05 -5.06
N THR A 95 21.60 7.84 -4.82
CA THR A 95 22.33 6.78 -4.10
C THR A 95 23.56 6.31 -4.89
N SER A 96 23.47 6.19 -6.22
CA SER A 96 24.61 5.73 -7.05
C SER A 96 25.73 6.76 -7.17
N LYS A 97 25.41 8.06 -7.19
CA LYS A 97 26.39 9.15 -7.28
C LYS A 97 27.13 9.43 -5.96
N LYS A 98 26.69 8.86 -4.84
CA LYS A 98 27.33 8.99 -3.51
C LYS A 98 27.61 10.45 -3.12
N TYR A 99 26.61 11.31 -3.24
CA TYR A 99 26.70 12.71 -2.79
C TYR A 99 27.15 12.79 -1.32
N LYS A 100 27.96 13.81 -0.99
CA LYS A 100 28.29 14.13 0.41
C LYS A 100 27.11 14.85 1.04
N LEU A 101 26.32 14.11 1.83
CA LEU A 101 25.12 14.63 2.49
C LEU A 101 25.45 15.19 3.88
N SER A 102 24.76 16.27 4.27
CA SER A 102 24.67 16.66 5.67
C SER A 102 23.89 15.59 6.47
N THR A 103 23.99 15.62 7.80
CA THR A 103 23.20 14.72 8.67
C THR A 103 21.70 14.84 8.43
N GLU A 104 21.23 16.04 8.13
CA GLU A 104 19.80 16.29 7.88
C GLU A 104 19.36 15.80 6.51
N GLN A 105 20.16 16.04 5.47
CA GLN A 105 19.92 15.51 4.13
C GLN A 105 19.96 13.98 4.11
N GLN A 106 20.86 13.37 4.87
CA GLN A 106 20.91 11.92 5.04
C GLN A 106 19.63 11.40 5.71
N SER A 107 19.10 12.12 6.72
CA SER A 107 17.86 11.74 7.39
C SER A 107 16.65 11.88 6.46
N GLN A 108 16.60 12.91 5.62
CA GLN A 108 15.57 13.07 4.59
C GLN A 108 15.62 11.95 3.55
N LEU A 109 16.81 11.62 3.02
CA LEU A 109 16.98 10.51 2.08
C LEU A 109 16.52 9.18 2.69
N THR A 110 16.89 8.96 3.96
CA THR A 110 16.51 7.74 4.69
C THR A 110 14.99 7.65 4.86
N LEU A 111 14.32 8.77 5.13
CA LEU A 111 12.86 8.83 5.18
C LEU A 111 12.20 8.55 3.82
N VAL A 112 12.75 9.12 2.74
CA VAL A 112 12.31 8.85 1.36
C VAL A 112 12.40 7.36 1.04
N GLN A 113 13.54 6.73 1.34
CA GLN A 113 13.76 5.29 1.14
C GLN A 113 12.75 4.46 1.95
N ALA A 114 12.51 4.82 3.21
CA ALA A 114 11.50 4.15 4.03
C ALA A 114 10.10 4.23 3.41
N ASN A 115 9.69 5.40 2.90
CA ASN A 115 8.39 5.58 2.27
C ASN A 115 8.25 4.79 0.96
N ILE A 116 9.32 4.73 0.16
CA ILE A 116 9.38 3.90 -1.05
C ILE A 116 9.20 2.42 -0.71
N GLU A 117 9.91 1.93 0.31
CA GLU A 117 9.82 0.54 0.75
C GLU A 117 8.46 0.23 1.37
N GLN A 118 7.87 1.16 2.13
CA GLN A 118 6.50 1.05 2.65
C GLN A 118 5.47 0.89 1.53
N GLN A 119 5.48 1.78 0.53
CA GLN A 119 4.53 1.69 -0.60
C GLN A 119 4.74 0.41 -1.44
N SER A 120 5.93 -0.16 -1.40
CA SER A 120 6.27 -1.43 -2.05
C SER A 120 6.01 -2.66 -1.14
N HIS A 121 5.32 -2.49 -0.01
CA HIS A 121 5.03 -3.49 1.01
C HIS A 121 6.27 -4.19 1.62
N ASN A 122 7.46 -3.60 1.49
CA ASN A 122 8.70 -4.07 2.09
C ASN A 122 8.86 -3.52 3.52
N PHE A 123 7.89 -3.78 4.40
CA PHE A 123 7.78 -3.14 5.71
C PHE A 123 9.02 -3.32 6.60
N ARG A 124 9.67 -4.49 6.55
CA ARG A 124 10.92 -4.74 7.30
C ARG A 124 12.01 -3.75 6.91
N LYS A 125 12.27 -3.58 5.61
CA LYS A 125 13.28 -2.64 5.12
C LYS A 125 12.91 -1.20 5.45
N ALA A 126 11.63 -0.85 5.31
CA ALA A 126 11.14 0.47 5.70
C ALA A 126 11.45 0.76 7.18
N ILE A 127 11.16 -0.18 8.08
CA ILE A 127 11.49 -0.06 9.52
C ILE A 127 13.01 0.07 9.74
N GLU A 128 13.83 -0.70 9.01
CA GLU A 128 15.30 -0.61 9.08
C GLU A 128 15.81 0.79 8.69
N HIS A 129 15.28 1.38 7.62
CA HIS A 129 15.58 2.77 7.27
C HIS A 129 15.15 3.73 8.38
N LEU A 130 13.91 3.62 8.88
CA LEU A 130 13.38 4.53 9.90
C LEU A 130 14.17 4.49 11.22
N ASN A 131 14.75 3.34 11.58
CA ASN A 131 15.61 3.19 12.76
C ASN A 131 16.94 3.97 12.64
N ASN A 132 17.37 4.32 11.42
CA ASN A 132 18.61 5.04 11.18
C ASN A 132 18.46 6.57 11.23
N ILE A 133 17.21 7.08 11.30
CA ILE A 133 16.94 8.52 11.43
C ILE A 133 17.31 8.97 12.84
N LYS A 134 18.13 10.03 12.94
CA LYS A 134 18.68 10.52 14.21
C LYS A 134 17.63 11.26 15.03
N ILE A 135 17.67 11.11 16.36
CA ILE A 135 16.72 11.72 17.31
C ILE A 135 16.66 13.26 17.23
N ASN A 136 17.75 13.91 16.81
CA ASN A 136 17.83 15.35 16.65
C ASN A 136 17.46 15.85 15.25
N SER A 137 17.11 14.96 14.31
CA SER A 137 16.65 15.35 12.99
C SER A 137 15.20 15.82 13.04
N ARG A 138 14.82 16.78 12.19
CA ARG A 138 13.42 17.21 12.07
C ARG A 138 12.49 16.07 11.62
N TYR A 139 13.03 15.04 10.96
CA TYR A 139 12.28 13.91 10.43
C TYR A 139 12.02 12.81 11.46
N TYR A 140 12.58 12.92 12.68
CA TYR A 140 12.46 11.89 13.70
C TYR A 140 11.02 11.69 14.19
N ALA A 141 10.25 12.77 14.38
CA ALA A 141 8.85 12.67 14.76
C ALA A 141 8.03 11.92 13.69
N GLN A 142 8.25 12.25 12.42
CA GLN A 142 7.59 11.57 11.30
C GLN A 142 8.02 10.09 11.21
N SER A 143 9.29 9.78 11.48
CA SER A 143 9.75 8.39 11.45
C SER A 143 9.09 7.53 12.52
N LEU A 144 8.85 8.06 13.72
CA LEU A 144 8.11 7.39 14.78
C LEU A 144 6.65 7.11 14.38
N LEU A 145 5.97 8.06 13.74
CA LEU A 145 4.60 7.86 13.23
C LEU A 145 4.55 6.75 12.18
N ILE A 146 5.45 6.78 11.20
CA ILE A 146 5.48 5.75 10.15
C ILE A 146 5.81 4.39 10.76
N LYS A 147 6.78 4.30 11.69
CA LYS A 147 7.09 3.06 12.42
C LYS A 147 5.86 2.52 13.15
N ALA A 148 5.15 3.39 13.87
CA ALA A 148 3.95 2.99 14.59
C ALA A 148 2.91 2.39 13.63
N ARG A 149 2.65 3.06 12.50
CA ARG A 149 1.73 2.55 11.47
C ARG A 149 2.20 1.23 10.87
N LEU A 150 3.48 1.10 10.51
CA LEU A 150 4.03 -0.15 9.98
C LEU A 150 3.91 -1.31 10.96
N TYR A 151 4.17 -1.09 12.24
CA TYR A 151 3.94 -2.11 13.27
C TYR A 151 2.45 -2.44 13.43
N LEU A 152 1.58 -1.44 13.38
CA LEU A 152 0.14 -1.59 13.48
C LEU A 152 -0.43 -2.47 12.36
N ILE A 153 -0.08 -2.19 11.11
CA ILE A 153 -0.54 -2.96 9.95
C ILE A 153 0.01 -4.39 9.92
N GLN A 154 1.10 -4.65 10.63
CA GLN A 154 1.65 -6.00 10.81
C GLN A 154 1.08 -6.72 12.04
N GLY A 155 0.21 -6.07 12.83
CA GLY A 155 -0.35 -6.61 14.06
C GLY A 155 0.59 -6.57 15.26
N ASN A 156 1.73 -5.88 15.17
CA ASN A 156 2.68 -5.71 16.28
C ASN A 156 2.31 -4.49 17.14
N TYR A 157 1.24 -4.62 17.91
CA TYR A 157 0.70 -3.51 18.71
C TYR A 157 1.67 -3.01 19.79
N GLY A 158 2.51 -3.88 20.35
CA GLY A 158 3.49 -3.48 21.38
C GLY A 158 4.57 -2.53 20.84
N SER A 159 5.13 -2.83 19.66
CA SER A 159 6.09 -1.95 19.01
C SER A 159 5.44 -0.67 18.47
N ALA A 160 4.17 -0.74 18.06
CA ALA A 160 3.40 0.44 17.66
C ALA A 160 3.21 1.39 18.85
N GLU A 161 2.70 0.90 19.98
CA GLU A 161 2.53 1.66 21.23
C GLU A 161 3.85 2.27 21.71
N THR A 162 4.95 1.52 21.63
CA THR A 162 6.28 2.03 21.99
C THR A 162 6.66 3.24 21.13
N SER A 163 6.44 3.15 19.81
CA SER A 163 6.72 4.25 18.88
C SER A 163 5.83 5.47 19.15
N CYS A 164 4.54 5.27 19.42
CA CYS A 164 3.61 6.34 19.79
C CYS A 164 4.02 7.02 21.11
N ARG A 165 4.46 6.26 22.12
CA ARG A 165 4.93 6.82 23.40
C ARG A 165 6.20 7.65 23.25
N SER A 166 7.14 7.19 22.42
CA SER A 166 8.35 7.96 22.10
C SER A 166 8.05 9.28 21.38
N LEU A 167 6.89 9.38 20.71
CA LEU A 167 6.47 10.60 20.02
C LEU A 167 5.89 11.66 20.96
N ILE A 168 5.26 11.27 22.07
CA ILE A 168 4.59 12.19 23.02
C ILE A 168 5.47 13.38 23.46
N PRO A 169 6.72 13.20 23.92
CA PRO A 169 7.54 14.33 24.36
C PRO A 169 7.97 15.27 23.23
N ILE A 170 7.85 14.85 21.97
CA ILE A 170 8.29 15.62 20.78
C ILE A 170 7.08 16.28 20.10
N HIS A 171 5.95 15.57 20.04
CA HIS A 171 4.74 16.02 19.40
C HIS A 171 3.50 15.39 20.08
N ILE A 172 3.06 15.99 21.19
CA ILE A 172 2.03 15.43 22.08
C ILE A 172 0.72 15.06 21.36
N GLN A 173 0.21 15.92 20.46
CA GLN A 173 -1.05 15.68 19.76
C GLN A 173 -0.98 14.47 18.82
N ALA A 174 0.12 14.32 18.08
CA ALA A 174 0.35 13.19 17.19
C ALA A 174 0.56 11.90 17.99
N GLY A 175 1.29 11.97 19.11
CA GLY A 175 1.46 10.85 20.04
C GLY A 175 0.14 10.38 20.67
N GLU A 176 -0.74 11.31 21.03
CA GLU A 176 -2.08 11.00 21.56
C GLU A 176 -2.94 10.28 20.51
N LEU A 177 -3.04 10.82 19.29
CA LEU A 177 -3.78 10.19 18.18
C LEU A 177 -3.23 8.79 17.87
N CYS A 178 -1.91 8.66 17.74
CA CYS A 178 -1.22 7.40 17.51
C CYS A 178 -1.55 6.35 18.59
N SER A 179 -1.47 6.73 19.86
CA SER A 179 -1.76 5.80 20.97
C SER A 179 -3.23 5.38 20.99
N ILE A 180 -4.15 6.28 20.61
CA ILE A 180 -5.58 5.97 20.53
C ILE A 180 -5.86 5.03 19.34
N GLU A 181 -5.21 5.23 18.20
CA GLU A 181 -5.29 4.34 17.05
C GLU A 181 -4.87 2.91 17.42
N VAL A 182 -3.73 2.74 18.10
CA VAL A 182 -3.26 1.42 18.55
C VAL A 182 -4.32 0.73 19.42
N LYS A 183 -4.92 1.45 20.37
CA LYS A 183 -5.97 0.90 21.24
C LYS A 183 -7.24 0.51 20.48
N ILE A 184 -7.59 1.26 19.43
CA ILE A 184 -8.72 0.92 18.54
C ILE A 184 -8.46 -0.40 17.82
N TYR A 185 -7.26 -0.62 17.29
CA TYR A 185 -6.90 -1.87 16.61
C TYR A 185 -6.83 -3.07 17.56
N GLN A 186 -6.50 -2.82 18.83
CA GLN A 186 -6.56 -3.81 19.89
C GLN A 186 -7.98 -4.08 20.39
N GLU A 187 -8.99 -3.34 19.90
CA GLU A 187 -10.37 -3.41 20.36
C GLU A 187 -10.48 -3.19 21.89
N ALA A 188 -9.62 -2.30 22.42
CA ALA A 188 -9.55 -2.04 23.84
C ALA A 188 -10.83 -1.34 24.37
N PRO A 189 -11.30 -1.68 25.58
CA PRO A 189 -12.47 -1.04 26.17
C PRO A 189 -12.19 0.42 26.56
N GLY A 190 -13.25 1.21 26.76
CA GLY A 190 -13.15 2.55 27.35
C GLY A 190 -12.74 3.68 26.39
N LEU A 191 -12.83 3.47 25.08
CA LEU A 191 -12.44 4.46 24.06
C LEU A 191 -13.41 5.63 23.87
N THR A 192 -14.63 5.53 24.42
CA THR A 192 -15.68 6.55 24.27
C THR A 192 -15.24 7.94 24.75
N GLN A 193 -14.63 8.04 25.94
CA GLN A 193 -14.21 9.33 26.49
C GLN A 193 -13.03 9.95 25.75
N PRO A 194 -11.94 9.20 25.45
CA PRO A 194 -10.86 9.69 24.59
C PRO A 194 -11.37 10.20 23.23
N LEU A 195 -12.22 9.43 22.54
CA LEU A 195 -12.76 9.84 21.23
C LEU A 195 -13.62 11.10 21.32
N ARG A 196 -14.43 11.25 22.37
CA ARG A 196 -15.22 12.47 22.61
C ARG A 196 -14.33 13.70 22.86
N LEU A 197 -13.19 13.53 23.53
CA LEU A 197 -12.22 14.60 23.73
C LEU A 197 -11.58 15.01 22.40
N LEU A 198 -11.15 14.05 21.59
CA LEU A 198 -10.60 14.30 20.26
C LEU A 198 -11.63 14.99 19.34
N LYS A 199 -12.89 14.55 19.36
CA LYS A 199 -13.97 15.20 18.60
C LYS A 199 -14.05 16.69 18.92
N ARG A 200 -14.05 17.08 20.19
CA ARG A 200 -14.09 18.50 20.56
C ARG A 200 -12.90 19.31 20.03
N ARG A 201 -11.75 18.68 19.84
CA ARG A 201 -10.54 19.34 19.34
C ARG A 201 -10.50 19.46 17.81
N TYR A 202 -10.91 18.42 17.09
CA TYR A 202 -10.71 18.31 15.64
C TYR A 202 -11.97 18.55 14.80
N ASN A 203 -13.15 18.66 15.42
CA ASN A 203 -14.42 18.86 14.74
C ASN A 203 -14.71 20.33 14.37
N SER A 204 -13.70 21.22 14.38
CA SER A 204 -13.84 22.61 13.91
C SER A 204 -13.54 22.71 12.42
N GLU A 205 -14.50 23.20 11.64
CA GLU A 205 -14.45 23.34 10.17
C GLU A 205 -13.42 24.36 9.65
N THR A 206 -12.73 25.09 10.53
CA THR A 206 -12.00 26.31 10.17
C THR A 206 -10.57 26.10 9.67
N SER A 207 -10.05 24.87 9.59
CA SER A 207 -8.90 24.52 8.73
C SER A 207 -8.67 23.00 8.69
N SER A 208 -8.58 22.42 7.49
CA SER A 208 -8.16 21.03 7.32
C SER A 208 -6.67 20.89 7.64
N SER A 209 -6.36 20.35 8.82
CA SER A 209 -4.99 20.02 9.21
C SER A 209 -4.69 18.54 8.96
N SER A 210 -3.42 18.19 8.82
CA SER A 210 -2.98 16.79 8.75
C SER A 210 -3.41 15.97 9.98
N LEU A 211 -3.43 16.60 11.16
CA LEU A 211 -3.92 15.98 12.39
C LEU A 211 -5.43 15.77 12.39
N SER A 212 -6.20 16.71 11.82
CA SER A 212 -7.65 16.54 11.64
C SER A 212 -7.94 15.36 10.73
N ARG A 213 -7.25 15.26 9.59
CA ARG A 213 -7.39 14.11 8.69
C ARG A 213 -7.03 12.79 9.38
N TYR A 214 -5.93 12.76 10.12
CA TYR A 214 -5.53 11.58 10.88
C TYR A 214 -6.59 11.19 11.92
N TYR A 215 -7.15 12.16 12.65
CA TYR A 215 -8.25 11.92 13.58
C TYR A 215 -9.47 11.30 12.88
N PHE A 216 -9.90 11.85 11.74
CA PHE A 216 -11.06 11.32 11.02
C PHE A 216 -10.81 9.90 10.47
N GLN A 217 -9.58 9.58 10.05
CA GLN A 217 -9.20 8.20 9.69
C GLN A 217 -9.33 7.25 10.89
N ILE A 218 -8.80 7.65 12.05
CA ILE A 218 -8.91 6.87 13.30
C ILE A 218 -10.38 6.66 13.69
N LEU A 219 -11.19 7.72 13.62
CA LEU A 219 -12.62 7.68 13.92
C LEU A 219 -13.37 6.75 12.96
N ALA A 220 -13.06 6.82 11.67
CA ALA A 220 -13.66 5.95 10.67
C ALA A 220 -13.30 4.47 10.89
N THR A 221 -12.05 4.17 11.24
CA THR A 221 -11.63 2.81 11.60
C THR A 221 -12.33 2.32 12.87
N TYR A 222 -12.51 3.18 13.87
CA TYR A 222 -13.28 2.84 15.06
C TYR A 222 -14.72 2.43 14.71
N PHE A 223 -15.42 3.23 13.91
CA PHE A 223 -16.77 2.90 13.44
C PHE A 223 -16.81 1.63 12.60
N LEU A 224 -15.83 1.43 11.71
CA LEU A 224 -15.70 0.22 10.90
C LEU A 224 -15.58 -1.05 11.76
N ILE A 225 -14.79 -1.02 12.83
CA ILE A 225 -14.65 -2.15 13.77
C ILE A 225 -15.97 -2.45 14.47
N GLN A 226 -16.76 -1.41 14.79
CA GLN A 226 -18.10 -1.56 15.38
C GLN A 226 -19.17 -1.94 14.34
N GLU A 227 -18.79 -2.12 13.07
CA GLU A 227 -19.69 -2.35 11.93
C GLU A 227 -20.73 -1.22 11.74
N ASP A 228 -20.45 -0.02 12.26
CA ASP A 228 -21.20 1.21 12.01
C ASP A 228 -20.74 1.83 10.68
N TYR A 229 -21.29 1.32 9.58
CA TYR A 229 -20.91 1.75 8.23
C TYR A 229 -21.35 3.18 7.91
N ILE A 230 -22.37 3.72 8.58
CA ILE A 230 -22.81 5.11 8.38
C ILE A 230 -21.80 6.05 9.03
N GLY A 231 -21.45 5.82 10.31
CA GLY A 231 -20.43 6.62 10.98
C GLY A 231 -19.06 6.51 10.32
N ALA A 232 -18.69 5.32 9.84
CA ALA A 232 -17.44 5.11 9.11
C ALA A 232 -17.42 5.88 7.78
N GLU A 233 -18.53 5.87 7.03
CA GLU A 233 -18.66 6.64 5.80
C GLU A 233 -18.49 8.14 6.03
N GLU A 234 -19.22 8.71 6.99
CA GLU A 234 -19.15 10.14 7.31
C GLU A 234 -17.73 10.55 7.70
N ALA A 235 -17.05 9.74 8.50
CA ALA A 235 -15.68 10.02 8.91
C ALA A 235 -14.67 9.88 7.75
N PHE A 236 -14.79 8.85 6.90
CA PHE A 236 -13.93 8.73 5.71
C PHE A 236 -14.19 9.81 4.65
N ALA A 237 -15.37 10.44 4.65
CA ALA A 237 -15.71 11.53 3.74
C ALA A 237 -14.99 12.86 4.09
N TYR A 238 -14.37 12.97 5.26
CA TYR A 238 -13.65 14.17 5.66
C TYR A 238 -12.48 14.48 4.70
N ASP A 239 -12.54 15.67 4.07
CA ASP A 239 -11.51 16.17 3.14
C ASP A 239 -11.17 15.18 2.01
N LEU A 240 -12.18 14.44 1.54
CA LEU A 240 -12.03 13.32 0.61
C LEU A 240 -11.38 13.73 -0.73
N LEU A 241 -11.66 14.94 -1.23
CA LEU A 241 -11.07 15.43 -2.49
C LEU A 241 -9.54 15.56 -2.45
N ASN A 242 -8.97 15.80 -1.27
CA ASN A 242 -7.53 15.91 -1.08
C ASN A 242 -6.93 14.65 -0.44
N ALA A 243 -7.72 13.58 -0.28
CA ALA A 243 -7.35 12.39 0.44
C ALA A 243 -6.56 11.38 -0.41
N PRO A 244 -5.72 10.53 0.21
CA PRO A 244 -5.05 9.45 -0.50
C PRO A 244 -6.06 8.42 -1.03
N SER A 245 -5.67 7.67 -2.06
CA SER A 245 -6.47 6.62 -2.71
C SER A 245 -6.99 5.58 -1.71
N SER A 246 -6.20 5.25 -0.68
CA SER A 246 -6.61 4.32 0.38
C SER A 246 -7.83 4.80 1.18
N GLN A 247 -8.02 6.11 1.34
CA GLN A 247 -9.19 6.68 2.00
C GLN A 247 -10.40 6.64 1.05
N TRP A 248 -10.21 6.93 -0.24
CA TRP A 248 -11.25 6.77 -1.26
C TRP A 248 -11.78 5.34 -1.33
N TYR A 249 -10.88 4.36 -1.25
CA TYR A 249 -11.24 2.94 -1.23
C TYR A 249 -12.14 2.59 -0.06
N GLN A 250 -11.76 3.04 1.14
CA GLN A 250 -12.52 2.80 2.36
C GLN A 250 -13.87 3.52 2.34
N TRP A 251 -13.91 4.79 1.91
CA TRP A 251 -15.16 5.53 1.70
C TRP A 251 -16.10 4.79 0.75
N ALA A 252 -15.61 4.42 -0.44
CA ALA A 252 -16.40 3.70 -1.43
C ALA A 252 -16.95 2.39 -0.88
N ASP A 253 -16.14 1.64 -0.12
CA ASP A 253 -16.59 0.39 0.49
C ASP A 253 -17.70 0.60 1.51
N MET A 254 -17.65 1.69 2.29
CA MET A 254 -18.71 2.04 3.25
C MET A 254 -20.00 2.46 2.54
N VAL A 255 -19.91 3.33 1.52
CA VAL A 255 -21.08 3.73 0.71
C VAL A 255 -21.73 2.52 0.05
N MET A 256 -20.94 1.55 -0.42
CA MET A 256 -21.44 0.28 -0.96
C MET A 256 -22.12 -0.57 0.10
N LYS A 257 -21.62 -0.61 1.34
CA LYS A 257 -22.28 -1.29 2.47
C LYS A 257 -23.60 -0.61 2.84
N ASN A 258 -23.66 0.71 2.72
CA ASN A 258 -24.87 1.52 2.88
C ASN A 258 -25.80 1.49 1.64
N SER A 259 -25.64 0.52 0.74
CA SER A 259 -26.53 0.26 -0.41
C SER A 259 -26.68 1.43 -1.39
N ARG A 260 -25.64 2.25 -1.57
CA ARG A 260 -25.64 3.41 -2.49
C ARG A 260 -24.63 3.28 -3.65
N PRO A 261 -24.78 2.28 -4.53
CA PRO A 261 -23.79 2.03 -5.59
C PRO A 261 -23.70 3.13 -6.65
N GLN A 262 -24.79 3.86 -6.92
CA GLN A 262 -24.78 4.99 -7.86
C GLN A 262 -23.88 6.13 -7.38
N GLN A 263 -23.85 6.40 -6.06
CA GLN A 263 -23.00 7.44 -5.49
C GLN A 263 -21.52 7.11 -5.66
N VAL A 264 -21.15 5.84 -5.41
CA VAL A 264 -19.77 5.36 -5.65
C VAL A 264 -19.41 5.45 -7.12
N TYR A 265 -20.29 4.96 -8.01
CA TYR A 265 -20.03 4.98 -9.43
C TYR A 265 -19.80 6.41 -9.94
N SER A 266 -20.71 7.35 -9.63
CA SER A 266 -20.58 8.74 -10.07
C SER A 266 -19.29 9.39 -9.56
N ALA A 267 -18.96 9.23 -8.27
CA ALA A 267 -17.78 9.85 -7.68
C ALA A 267 -16.48 9.28 -8.26
N LEU A 268 -16.36 7.96 -8.35
CA LEU A 268 -15.15 7.32 -8.88
C LEU A 268 -15.02 7.51 -10.40
N LYS A 269 -16.14 7.61 -11.12
CA LYS A 269 -16.11 7.92 -12.55
C LYS A 269 -15.58 9.32 -12.81
N THR A 270 -15.90 10.32 -11.98
CA THR A 270 -15.31 11.66 -12.11
C THR A 270 -13.78 11.62 -11.97
N ILE A 271 -13.26 10.80 -11.06
CA ILE A 271 -11.81 10.57 -10.93
C ILE A 271 -11.27 9.90 -12.20
N ALA A 272 -11.92 8.84 -12.65
CA ALA A 272 -11.51 8.10 -13.85
C ALA A 272 -11.46 9.00 -15.10
N ASP A 273 -12.49 9.82 -15.31
CA ASP A 273 -12.60 10.76 -16.43
C ASP A 273 -11.56 11.90 -16.34
N SER A 274 -10.99 12.17 -15.17
CA SER A 274 -9.88 13.12 -15.00
C SER A 274 -8.50 12.54 -15.34
N THR A 275 -8.41 11.21 -15.52
CA THR A 275 -7.18 10.52 -15.93
C THR A 275 -7.20 10.24 -17.44
N SER A 276 -6.06 10.39 -18.12
CA SER A 276 -5.99 10.08 -19.55
C SER A 276 -6.20 8.57 -19.82
N ASP A 277 -7.24 8.27 -20.59
CA ASP A 277 -7.64 6.94 -21.07
C ASP A 277 -7.85 5.86 -19.98
N ASN A 278 -8.16 6.23 -18.72
CA ASN A 278 -8.23 5.33 -17.56
C ASN A 278 -6.94 4.52 -17.31
N SER A 279 -5.85 4.83 -18.03
CA SER A 279 -4.63 4.04 -18.06
C SER A 279 -3.84 4.20 -16.77
N SER A 280 -3.87 5.38 -16.17
CA SER A 280 -3.22 5.68 -14.90
C SER A 280 -4.07 5.41 -13.65
N LEU A 281 -5.36 5.11 -13.82
CA LEU A 281 -6.24 4.82 -12.68
C LEU A 281 -5.83 3.51 -12.00
N GLU A 282 -5.70 3.53 -10.68
CA GLU A 282 -5.27 2.37 -9.91
C GLU A 282 -6.33 1.24 -9.91
N ASP A 283 -5.87 -0.01 -9.81
CA ASP A 283 -6.76 -1.19 -9.81
C ASP A 283 -7.82 -1.13 -8.71
N GLY A 284 -7.48 -0.59 -7.53
CA GLY A 284 -8.40 -0.43 -6.42
C GLY A 284 -9.63 0.42 -6.75
N PHE A 285 -9.50 1.43 -7.62
CA PHE A 285 -10.64 2.20 -8.14
C PHE A 285 -11.43 1.38 -9.16
N ILE A 286 -10.74 0.71 -10.08
CA ILE A 286 -11.35 -0.07 -11.16
C ILE A 286 -12.22 -1.20 -10.62
N VAL A 287 -11.75 -1.94 -9.61
CA VAL A 287 -12.53 -3.03 -9.01
C VAL A 287 -13.76 -2.53 -8.24
N ARG A 288 -13.70 -1.32 -7.68
CA ARG A 288 -14.83 -0.66 -6.99
C ARG A 288 -15.86 -0.12 -7.98
N LEU A 289 -15.41 0.47 -9.10
CA LEU A 289 -16.27 0.84 -10.22
C LEU A 289 -16.98 -0.39 -10.81
N ALA A 290 -16.26 -1.49 -11.04
CA ALA A 290 -16.83 -2.75 -11.51
C ALA A 290 -17.87 -3.33 -10.53
N ARG A 291 -17.61 -3.23 -9.21
CA ARG A 291 -18.59 -3.62 -8.18
C ARG A 291 -19.84 -2.73 -8.24
N ALA A 292 -19.67 -1.41 -8.41
CA ALA A 292 -20.78 -0.49 -8.53
C ALA A 292 -21.63 -0.77 -9.78
N GLU A 293 -21.02 -0.97 -10.95
CA GLU A 293 -21.71 -1.39 -12.18
C GLU A 293 -22.55 -2.65 -11.96
N LYS A 294 -21.98 -3.67 -11.30
CA LYS A 294 -22.68 -4.92 -10.96
C LYS A 294 -23.85 -4.68 -10.01
N ALA A 295 -23.65 -3.92 -8.95
CA ALA A 295 -24.69 -3.65 -7.94
C ALA A 295 -25.88 -2.87 -8.51
N MET A 296 -25.63 -1.95 -9.46
CA MET A 296 -26.67 -1.21 -10.17
C MET A 296 -27.36 -2.03 -11.27
N LYS A 297 -26.90 -3.26 -11.55
CA LYS A 297 -27.34 -4.06 -12.71
C LYS A 297 -27.21 -3.26 -14.03
N SER A 298 -26.17 -2.43 -14.14
CA SER A 298 -25.92 -1.62 -15.33
C SER A 298 -25.71 -2.51 -16.55
N SER A 299 -26.22 -2.10 -17.71
CA SER A 299 -25.91 -2.70 -19.01
C SER A 299 -24.55 -2.26 -19.55
N ASP A 300 -23.93 -1.25 -18.95
CA ASP A 300 -22.54 -0.87 -19.22
C ASP A 300 -21.59 -1.82 -18.47
N TYR A 301 -20.67 -2.43 -19.21
CA TYR A 301 -19.67 -3.40 -18.71
C TYR A 301 -18.25 -2.83 -18.74
N THR A 302 -18.07 -1.53 -18.97
CA THR A 302 -16.76 -0.88 -19.15
C THR A 302 -15.78 -1.26 -18.04
N TYR A 303 -16.14 -1.03 -16.78
CA TYR A 303 -15.22 -1.29 -15.67
C TYR A 303 -15.19 -2.77 -15.27
N ARG A 304 -16.28 -3.53 -15.45
CA ARG A 304 -16.25 -5.00 -15.27
C ARG A 304 -15.26 -5.68 -16.22
N ASN A 305 -15.24 -5.27 -17.50
CA ASN A 305 -14.31 -5.80 -18.49
C ASN A 305 -12.87 -5.36 -18.19
N LEU A 306 -12.66 -4.08 -17.87
CA LEU A 306 -11.34 -3.56 -17.51
C LEU A 306 -10.78 -4.24 -16.25
N ALA A 307 -11.59 -4.40 -15.20
CA ALA A 307 -11.22 -5.12 -13.99
C ALA A 307 -10.80 -6.57 -14.30
N GLN A 308 -11.56 -7.27 -15.14
CA GLN A 308 -11.22 -8.63 -15.55
C GLN A 308 -9.87 -8.69 -16.27
N GLN A 309 -9.62 -7.79 -17.22
CA GLN A 309 -8.37 -7.73 -17.96
C GLN A 309 -7.17 -7.50 -17.04
N ARG A 310 -7.26 -6.50 -16.15
CA ARG A 310 -6.16 -6.14 -15.24
C ARG A 310 -5.89 -7.21 -14.20
N VAL A 311 -6.92 -7.78 -13.59
CA VAL A 311 -6.76 -8.86 -12.61
C VAL A 311 -6.12 -10.09 -13.25
N LYS A 312 -6.59 -10.52 -14.44
CA LYS A 312 -5.97 -11.64 -15.17
C LYS A 312 -4.50 -11.39 -15.45
N LEU A 313 -4.15 -10.21 -15.96
CA LEU A 313 -2.75 -9.84 -16.22
C LEU A 313 -1.88 -9.92 -14.96
N ARG A 314 -2.38 -9.45 -13.82
CA ARG A 314 -1.65 -9.51 -12.54
C ARG A 314 -1.47 -10.94 -12.04
N GLN A 315 -2.47 -11.78 -12.21
CA GLN A 315 -2.35 -13.22 -11.91
C GLN A 315 -1.31 -13.91 -12.79
N HIS A 316 -1.30 -13.62 -14.10
CA HIS A 316 -0.30 -14.17 -15.01
C HIS A 316 1.13 -13.77 -14.62
N ARG A 317 1.32 -12.55 -14.12
CA ARG A 317 2.62 -12.07 -13.61
C ARG A 317 2.95 -12.55 -12.19
N ASN A 318 2.03 -13.28 -11.54
CA ASN A 318 2.10 -13.61 -10.12
C ASN A 318 2.40 -12.37 -9.24
N ASP A 319 1.80 -11.23 -9.59
CA ASP A 319 1.94 -9.99 -8.84
C ASP A 319 1.13 -10.09 -7.54
N ARG A 320 1.83 -10.07 -6.41
CA ARG A 320 1.26 -10.23 -5.06
C ARG A 320 1.06 -8.91 -4.33
N LEU A 321 1.55 -7.79 -4.88
CA LEU A 321 1.35 -6.47 -4.29
C LEU A 321 -0.15 -6.14 -4.29
N HIS A 322 -0.67 -5.37 -3.33
CA HIS A 322 -2.10 -4.99 -3.29
C HIS A 322 -3.08 -6.18 -3.49
N ALA A 323 -2.79 -7.34 -2.91
CA ALA A 323 -3.61 -8.54 -3.02
C ALA A 323 -5.07 -8.32 -2.57
N ALA A 324 -5.33 -7.34 -1.69
CA ALA A 324 -6.65 -6.89 -1.30
C ALA A 324 -7.55 -6.58 -2.51
N ASP A 325 -7.05 -5.89 -3.54
CA ASP A 325 -7.89 -5.49 -4.69
C ASP A 325 -8.29 -6.70 -5.55
N ILE A 326 -7.40 -7.69 -5.69
CA ILE A 326 -7.70 -8.94 -6.39
C ILE A 326 -8.71 -9.77 -5.59
N ALA A 327 -8.53 -9.87 -4.27
CA ALA A 327 -9.50 -10.52 -3.40
C ALA A 327 -10.87 -9.84 -3.49
N TYR A 328 -10.91 -8.51 -3.43
CA TYR A 328 -12.11 -7.69 -3.55
C TYR A 328 -12.86 -7.97 -4.86
N TYR A 329 -12.13 -8.03 -5.99
CA TYR A 329 -12.70 -8.38 -7.29
C TYR A 329 -13.37 -9.76 -7.27
N TYR A 330 -12.71 -10.78 -6.73
CA TYR A 330 -13.28 -12.12 -6.67
C TYR A 330 -14.42 -12.26 -5.67
N ILE A 331 -14.43 -11.46 -4.60
CA ILE A 331 -15.52 -11.47 -3.63
C ILE A 331 -16.77 -10.80 -4.20
N HIS A 332 -16.60 -9.61 -4.78
CA HIS A 332 -17.74 -8.74 -5.07
C HIS A 332 -18.15 -8.74 -6.55
N VAL A 333 -17.20 -8.86 -7.48
CA VAL A 333 -17.45 -8.72 -8.93
C VAL A 333 -17.71 -10.09 -9.56
N VAL A 334 -16.80 -11.06 -9.39
CA VAL A 334 -16.96 -12.38 -10.02
C VAL A 334 -17.72 -13.38 -9.15
N ARG A 335 -17.53 -13.33 -7.82
CA ARG A 335 -17.94 -14.38 -6.87
C ARG A 335 -17.29 -15.73 -7.19
N ALA A 336 -15.96 -15.78 -7.10
CA ALA A 336 -15.18 -17.03 -7.23
C ALA A 336 -14.57 -17.40 -5.86
N PRO A 337 -15.19 -18.31 -5.08
CA PRO A 337 -14.84 -18.53 -3.68
C PRO A 337 -13.38 -18.95 -3.45
N ASP A 338 -12.87 -19.92 -4.23
CA ASP A 338 -11.47 -20.38 -4.11
C ASP A 338 -10.45 -19.26 -4.35
N LEU A 339 -10.69 -18.45 -5.39
CA LEU A 339 -9.81 -17.34 -5.74
C LEU A 339 -9.93 -16.19 -4.73
N ALA A 340 -11.14 -15.91 -4.25
CA ALA A 340 -11.38 -14.95 -3.18
C ALA A 340 -10.59 -15.35 -1.92
N MET A 341 -10.70 -16.60 -1.49
CA MET A 341 -10.01 -17.12 -0.31
C MET A 341 -8.49 -17.10 -0.47
N LYS A 342 -7.98 -17.53 -1.64
CA LYS A 342 -6.54 -17.47 -1.96
C LYS A 342 -6.00 -16.05 -1.81
N TRP A 343 -6.58 -15.08 -2.50
CA TRP A 343 -6.05 -13.72 -2.52
C TRP A 343 -6.26 -12.98 -1.19
N ALA A 344 -7.38 -13.20 -0.51
CA ALA A 344 -7.61 -12.64 0.82
C ALA A 344 -6.60 -13.19 1.85
N THR A 345 -6.20 -14.46 1.72
CA THR A 345 -5.16 -15.07 2.56
C THR A 345 -3.79 -14.45 2.28
N ILE A 346 -3.41 -14.31 1.00
CA ILE A 346 -2.15 -13.64 0.60
C ILE A 346 -2.08 -12.22 1.15
N ASN A 347 -3.19 -11.48 1.06
CA ASN A 347 -3.28 -10.14 1.62
C ASN A 347 -3.11 -10.15 3.15
N TRP A 348 -3.84 -11.04 3.83
CA TRP A 348 -3.78 -11.16 5.28
C TRP A 348 -2.40 -11.53 5.79
N GLU A 349 -1.60 -12.31 5.06
CA GLU A 349 -0.21 -12.63 5.45
C GLU A 349 0.66 -11.36 5.57
N GLN A 350 0.34 -10.30 4.84
CA GLN A 350 1.12 -9.07 4.75
C GLN A 350 0.53 -7.94 5.60
N VAL A 351 -0.79 -7.77 5.57
CA VAL A 351 -1.50 -6.60 6.10
C VAL A 351 -2.68 -7.04 6.98
N LYS A 352 -2.77 -6.46 8.18
CA LYS A 352 -3.70 -6.84 9.27
C LYS A 352 -4.72 -5.74 9.59
N GLU A 353 -5.08 -4.93 8.61
CA GLU A 353 -6.06 -3.85 8.81
C GLU A 353 -7.46 -4.42 9.11
N PRO A 354 -8.33 -3.68 9.81
CA PRO A 354 -9.73 -4.07 10.01
C PRO A 354 -10.45 -4.37 8.70
N GLY A 355 -10.20 -3.57 7.65
CA GLY A 355 -10.72 -3.81 6.30
C GLY A 355 -10.25 -5.15 5.71
N ASP A 356 -8.96 -5.49 5.86
CA ASP A 356 -8.40 -6.75 5.38
C ASP A 356 -8.97 -7.96 6.14
N ARG A 357 -9.17 -7.81 7.46
CA ARG A 357 -9.83 -8.83 8.29
C ARG A 357 -11.25 -9.07 7.80
N ALA A 358 -11.99 -8.00 7.53
CA ALA A 358 -13.35 -8.07 7.00
C ALA A 358 -13.37 -8.71 5.59
N LEU A 359 -12.37 -8.42 4.75
CA LEU A 359 -12.24 -9.02 3.43
C LEU A 359 -12.00 -10.53 3.51
N LEU A 360 -11.12 -10.98 4.41
CA LEU A 360 -10.87 -12.40 4.67
C LEU A 360 -12.12 -13.11 5.23
N ARG A 361 -12.87 -12.47 6.14
CA ARG A 361 -14.16 -13.01 6.63
C ARG A 361 -15.15 -13.21 5.48
N GLN A 362 -15.27 -12.22 4.59
CA GLN A 362 -16.17 -12.29 3.43
C GLN A 362 -15.76 -13.40 2.45
N ALA A 363 -14.46 -13.53 2.17
CA ALA A 363 -13.96 -14.63 1.34
C ALA A 363 -14.29 -16.01 1.92
N LYS A 364 -14.16 -16.19 3.24
CA LYS A 364 -14.54 -17.44 3.92
C LYS A 364 -16.03 -17.71 3.80
N ALA A 365 -16.88 -16.70 3.99
CA ALA A 365 -18.34 -16.84 3.90
C ALA A 365 -18.79 -17.32 2.51
N LEU A 366 -18.13 -16.89 1.44
CA LEU A 366 -18.43 -17.32 0.07
C LEU A 366 -18.23 -18.83 -0.18
N ASN A 367 -17.41 -19.51 0.62
CA ASN A 367 -17.22 -20.96 0.51
C ASN A 367 -18.37 -21.75 1.15
N TYR A 368 -19.26 -21.08 1.89
CA TYR A 368 -20.40 -21.69 2.58
C TYR A 368 -21.76 -21.28 1.99
N ASP A 369 -21.76 -20.31 1.06
CA ASP A 369 -22.91 -19.93 0.21
C ASP A 369 -22.93 -20.81 -1.06
#